data_AF-A0A1H6YZY3-F1
#
_entry.id   AF-A0A1H6YZY3-F1
#
_cell.length_a   1.000
_cell.length_b   1.000
_cell.length_c   1.000
_cell.angle_alpha   90.00
_cell.angle_beta   90.00
_cell.angle_gamma   90.00
#
_symmetry.space_group_name_H-M   'P 1'
#
loop_
_entity.id
_entity.type
_entity.pdbx_description
1 polymer ?
#
loop_
_entity_poly.entity_id
_entity_poly.type
_entity_poly.pdbx_seq_one_letter_code
_entity_poly.pdbx_strand_id
1 'polypeptide(L)'
;MKNMHIPLSEEVYAVLLAHAKATGESVTALARGAIERLAKEIERERIRSEIAAFAAEYAGTEWDLDPELEEAGLEVLRANP
;
A
#
# COMPACT_ATOMS: atom_id res chain seq x y z
N MET A 1 -10.09 16.15 13.42
CA MET A 1 -10.64 15.42 12.25
C MET A 1 -11.18 16.44 11.25
N LYS A 2 -11.03 16.21 9.95
CA LYS A 2 -11.65 17.03 8.89
C LYS A 2 -12.83 16.26 8.30
N ASN A 3 -13.96 16.93 8.08
CA ASN A 3 -15.18 16.31 7.58
C ASN A 3 -15.26 16.49 6.06
N MET A 4 -15.59 15.40 5.35
CA MET A 4 -15.84 15.39 3.91
C MET A 4 -17.19 14.71 3.68
N HIS A 5 -18.09 15.39 2.97
CA HIS A 5 -19.38 14.81 2.62
C HIS A 5 -19.24 14.03 1.32
N ILE A 6 -19.37 12.71 1.39
CA ILE A 6 -19.25 11.81 0.24
C ILE A 6 -20.62 11.22 -0.04
N PRO A 7 -21.30 11.62 -1.13
CA PRO A 7 -22.51 10.95 -1.54
C PRO A 7 -22.16 9.51 -1.97
N LEU A 8 -22.90 8.53 -1.44
CA LEU A 8 -22.76 7.13 -1.80
C LEU A 8 -23.89 6.74 -2.76
N SER A 9 -23.64 5.76 -3.63
CA SER A 9 -24.73 5.12 -4.36
C SER A 9 -25.63 4.36 -3.39
N GLU A 10 -26.90 4.18 -3.77
CA GLU A 10 -27.87 3.43 -2.96
C GLU A 10 -27.39 2.00 -2.68
N GLU A 11 -26.76 1.37 -3.67
CA GLU A 11 -26.20 0.02 -3.55
C GLU A 11 -25.12 -0.06 -2.46
N VAL A 12 -24.13 0.84 -2.50
CA VAL A 12 -23.04 0.85 -1.51
C VAL A 12 -23.59 1.15 -0.13
N TYR A 13 -24.52 2.11 -0.02
CA TYR A 13 -25.15 2.41 1.25
C TYR A 13 -25.92 1.22 1.82
N ALA A 14 -26.68 0.49 1.00
CA ALA A 14 -27.43 -0.69 1.42
C ALA A 14 -26.52 -1.80 1.96
N VAL A 15 -25.39 -2.06 1.29
CA VAL A 15 -24.39 -3.05 1.74
C VAL A 15 -23.79 -2.65 3.09
N LEU A 16 -23.36 -1.39 3.23
CA LEU A 16 -22.80 -0.91 4.50
C LEU A 16 -23.82 -0.93 5.63
N LEU A 17 -25.08 -0.60 5.34
CA LEU A 17 -26.17 -0.63 6.31
C LEU A 17 -26.49 -2.06 6.77
N ALA A 18 -26.52 -3.03 5.86
CA ALA A 18 -26.71 -4.44 6.20
C ALA A 18 -25.57 -4.94 7.10
N HIS A 19 -24.32 -4.59 6.77
CA HIS A 19 -23.17 -4.99 7.55
C HIS A 19 -23.17 -4.35 8.95
N ALA A 20 -23.46 -3.04 9.03
CA ALA A 20 -23.60 -2.31 10.28
C ALA A 20 -24.65 -2.95 11.21
N LYS A 21 -25.80 -3.34 10.66
CA LYS A 21 -26.85 -4.05 11.42
C LYS A 21 -26.37 -5.41 11.94
N ALA A 22 -25.57 -6.13 11.16
CA ALA A 22 -25.08 -7.46 11.52
C ALA A 22 -23.98 -7.41 12.60
N THR A 23 -23.12 -6.39 12.60
CA THR A 23 -21.99 -6.28 13.54
C THR A 23 -22.23 -5.36 14.72
N GLY A 24 -23.28 -4.53 14.67
CA GLY A 24 -23.51 -3.47 15.66
C GLY A 24 -22.62 -2.24 15.48
N GLU A 25 -21.84 -2.17 14.40
CA GLU A 25 -21.03 -1.01 14.06
C GLU A 25 -21.86 0.08 13.38
N SER A 26 -21.37 1.33 13.39
CA SER A 26 -22.01 2.40 12.62
C SER A 26 -21.59 2.35 11.14
N VAL A 27 -22.52 2.67 10.24
CA VAL A 27 -22.26 2.83 8.79
C VAL A 27 -21.10 3.78 8.53
N THR A 28 -21.02 4.88 9.29
CA THR A 28 -19.95 5.87 9.19
C THR A 28 -18.59 5.30 9.57
N ALA A 29 -18.52 4.43 10.60
CA ALA A 29 -17.28 3.80 11.01
C ALA A 29 -16.77 2.81 9.95
N LEU A 30 -17.68 2.00 9.38
CA LEU A 30 -17.35 1.08 8.29
C LEU A 30 -16.86 1.81 7.05
N ALA A 31 -17.57 2.86 6.62
CA ALA A 31 -17.17 3.68 5.49
C ALA A 31 -15.80 4.33 5.71
N ARG A 32 -15.58 4.90 6.89
CA ARG A 32 -14.30 5.51 7.25
C ARG A 32 -13.16 4.49 7.20
N GLY A 33 -13.34 3.32 7.83
CA GLY A 33 -12.33 2.27 7.85
C GLY A 33 -12.00 1.75 6.45
N ALA A 34 -13.00 1.63 5.57
CA ALA A 34 -12.78 1.27 4.18
C ALA A 34 -11.94 2.33 3.43
N ILE A 35 -12.27 3.61 3.58
CA ILE A 35 -11.53 4.73 2.95
C ILE A 35 -10.09 4.80 3.49
N GLU A 36 -9.88 4.62 4.78
CA GLU A 36 -8.54 4.63 5.39
C GLU A 36 -7.66 3.50 4.87
N ARG A 37 -8.22 2.31 4.66
CA ARG A 37 -7.49 1.18 4.04
C ARG A 37 -7.15 1.49 2.58
N LEU A 38 -8.13 1.95 1.80
CA LEU A 38 -7.93 2.31 0.40
C LEU A 38 -6.85 3.40 0.24
N ALA A 39 -6.87 4.42 1.10
CA ALA A 39 -5.86 5.49 1.07
C ALA A 39 -4.43 4.95 1.28
N LYS A 40 -4.25 3.99 2.20
CA LYS A 40 -2.95 3.33 2.42
C LYS A 40 -2.53 2.46 1.23
N GLU A 41 -3.48 1.82 0.56
CA GLU A 41 -3.22 1.01 -0.63
C GLU A 41 -2.80 1.88 -1.82
N ILE A 42 -3.51 3.00 -2.06
CA ILE A 42 -3.17 3.97 -3.10
C ILE A 42 -1.74 4.50 -2.91
N GLU A 43 -1.38 4.89 -1.68
CA GLU A 43 -0.04 5.41 -1.41
C GLU A 43 1.05 4.34 -1.58
N ARG A 44 0.78 3.11 -1.14
CA ARG A 44 1.70 1.99 -1.34
C ARG A 44 1.92 1.70 -2.82
N GLU A 45 0.87 1.71 -3.61
CA GLU A 45 0.97 1.46 -5.05
C GLU A 45 1.70 2.58 -5.78
N ARG A 46 1.49 3.84 -5.36
CA ARG A 46 2.24 5.00 -5.87
C ARG A 46 3.74 4.81 -5.64
N ILE A 47 4.14 4.56 -4.39
CA ILE A 47 5.55 4.33 -4.03
C ILE A 47 6.13 3.15 -4.81
N ARG A 48 5.39 2.04 -4.88
CA ARG A 48 5.83 0.85 -5.61
C ARG A 48 6.05 1.15 -7.10
N SER A 49 5.15 1.92 -7.71
CA SER A 49 5.24 2.32 -9.11
C SER A 49 6.47 3.21 -9.34
N GLU A 50 6.75 4.14 -8.42
CA GLU A 50 7.93 5.01 -8.50
C GLU A 50 9.23 4.23 -8.37
N ILE A 51 9.30 3.28 -7.42
CA ILE A 51 10.46 2.39 -7.27
C ILE A 51 10.65 1.55 -8.54
N ALA A 52 9.57 0.99 -9.10
CA ALA A 52 9.65 0.18 -10.31
C ALA A 52 10.11 1.00 -11.52
N ALA A 53 9.64 2.24 -11.64
CA ALA A 53 10.08 3.15 -12.70
C ALA A 53 11.58 3.49 -12.56
N PHE A 54 12.03 3.81 -11.35
CA PHE A 54 13.44 4.03 -11.06
C PHE A 54 14.29 2.80 -11.42
N ALA A 55 13.90 1.62 -10.93
CA ALA A 55 14.63 0.39 -11.22
C ALA A 55 14.69 0.10 -12.73
N ALA A 56 13.60 0.32 -13.46
CA ALA A 56 13.58 0.13 -14.91
C ALA A 56 14.50 1.11 -15.66
N GLU A 57 14.65 2.34 -15.17
CA GLU A 57 15.51 3.36 -15.76
C GLU A 57 17.00 3.14 -15.45
N TYR A 58 17.30 2.67 -14.24
CA TYR A 58 18.67 2.63 -13.72
C TYR A 58 19.26 1.21 -13.59
N ALA A 59 18.54 0.16 -13.93
CA ALA A 59 19.07 -1.21 -13.96
C ALA A 59 20.33 -1.31 -14.84
N GLY A 60 21.34 -2.03 -14.35
CA GLY A 60 22.64 -2.17 -15.01
C GLY A 60 23.53 -0.92 -14.97
N THR A 61 23.14 0.14 -14.26
CA THR A 61 23.98 1.33 -14.01
C THR A 61 24.63 1.26 -12.63
N GLU A 62 25.45 2.25 -12.29
CA GLU A 62 26.07 2.38 -10.95
C GLU A 62 25.05 2.48 -9.80
N TRP A 63 23.77 2.74 -10.10
CA TRP A 63 22.69 2.84 -9.12
C TRP A 63 21.93 1.51 -8.90
N ASP A 64 22.22 0.47 -9.69
CA ASP A 64 21.51 -0.82 -9.62
C ASP A 64 21.98 -1.65 -8.41
N LEU A 65 23.29 -1.71 -8.21
CA LEU A 65 23.93 -2.46 -7.13
C LEU A 65 25.03 -1.61 -6.49
N ASP A 66 25.08 -1.67 -5.17
CA ASP A 66 26.15 -1.06 -4.38
C ASP A 66 27.32 -2.04 -4.29
N PRO A 67 28.49 -1.72 -4.87
CA PRO A 67 29.62 -2.65 -4.90
C PRO A 67 30.12 -3.09 -3.52
N GLU A 68 29.98 -2.23 -2.51
CA GLU A 68 30.38 -2.57 -1.14
C GLU A 68 29.42 -3.60 -0.53
N LEU A 69 28.12 -3.46 -0.81
CA LEU A 69 27.11 -4.44 -0.39
C LEU A 69 27.24 -5.77 -1.15
N GLU A 70 27.60 -5.72 -2.44
CA GLU A 70 27.84 -6.94 -3.24
C GLU A 70 29.00 -7.76 -2.67
N GLU A 71 30.15 -7.13 -2.40
CA GLU A 71 31.30 -7.84 -1.83
C GLU A 71 30.98 -8.39 -0.44
N ALA A 72 30.32 -7.59 0.42
CA ALA A 72 29.90 -8.06 1.74
C ALA A 72 28.94 -9.28 1.63
N GLY A 73 28.06 -9.29 0.64
CA GLY A 73 27.18 -10.42 0.36
C GLY A 73 27.95 -11.68 -0.04
N LEU A 74 28.98 -11.54 -0.89
CA LEU A 74 29.85 -12.64 -1.29
C LEU A 74 30.65 -13.19 -0.09
N GLU A 75 31.13 -12.34 0.81
CA GLU A 75 31.81 -12.78 2.04
C GLU A 75 30.91 -13.67 2.90
N VAL A 76 29.64 -13.29 3.11
CA VAL A 76 28.67 -14.07 3.88
C VAL A 76 28.42 -15.44 3.23
N LEU A 77 28.23 -15.48 1.91
CA LEU A 77 28.01 -16.73 1.17
C LEU A 77 29.24 -17.66 1.20
N ARG A 78 30.45 -17.10 1.12
CA ARG A 78 31.70 -17.88 1.24
C ARG A 78 31.87 -18.46 2.65
N ALA A 79 31.40 -17.76 3.68
CA ALA A 79 31.50 -18.19 5.07
C ALA A 79 30.44 -19.22 5.48
N ASN A 80 29.32 -19.32 4.76
CA ASN A 80 28.23 -20.28 4.97
C ASN A 80 27.88 -21.00 3.65
N PRO A 81 28.69 -21.99 3.22
CA PRO A 81 28.47 -22.74 1.99
C PRO A 81 27.26 -23.69 2.03
#